data_AF-A0A059C1C2-F1
#
_entry.id   AF-A0A059C1C2-F1
#
_cell.length_a   1.000
_cell.length_b   1.000
_cell.length_c   1.000
_cell.angle_alpha   90.00
_cell.angle_beta   90.00
_cell.angle_gamma   90.00
#
_symmetry.space_group_name_H-M   'P 1'
#
loop_
_entity.id
_entity.type
_entity.pdbx_description
1 polymer ?
#
loop_
_entity_poly.entity_id
_entity_poly.type
_entity_poly.pdbx_seq_one_letter_code
_entity_poly.pdbx_strand_id
1 'polypeptide(L)'
;MMDACQSPPSFSSPQGASHYDELSMKESLIFSDSLKDLKDLRKQLYSAAEYFELSYNGQDHKQIVVNTLRDYITKAFINTVDHLGSMTYKVNSLLDDKIGEASAIDLRFSCSTETTNV
;
A
#
# COMPACT_ATOMS: atom_id res chain seq x y z
N MET A 1 -0.15 -3.12 61.75
CA MET A 1 -1.52 -3.12 61.19
C MET A 1 -1.41 -2.57 59.78
N MET A 2 -1.69 -3.42 58.79
CA MET A 2 -1.71 -3.10 57.35
C MET A 2 -3.08 -2.51 56.99
N ASP A 3 -3.12 -1.51 56.10
CA ASP A 3 -4.21 -1.25 55.14
C ASP A 3 -3.67 -0.25 54.10
N ALA A 4 -3.23 -0.69 52.92
CA ALA A 4 -4.01 -1.05 51.73
C ALA A 4 -4.21 0.15 50.78
N CYS A 5 -3.17 0.45 49.99
CA CYS A 5 -3.32 1.21 48.75
C CYS A 5 -4.10 0.34 47.75
N GLN A 6 -5.38 0.63 47.56
CA GLN A 6 -6.18 0.04 46.49
C GLN A 6 -5.74 0.66 45.15
N SER A 7 -4.99 -0.13 44.37
CA SER A 7 -4.78 0.15 42.96
C SER A 7 -6.06 -0.12 42.17
N PRO A 8 -6.43 0.71 41.18
CA PRO A 8 -7.58 0.44 40.32
C PRO A 8 -7.30 -0.79 39.43
N PRO A 9 -8.35 -1.53 39.01
CA PRO A 9 -8.17 -2.71 38.18
C PRO A 9 -7.74 -2.29 36.77
N SER A 10 -6.61 -2.84 36.33
CA SER A 10 -6.12 -2.76 34.95
C SER A 10 -7.08 -3.52 34.04
N PHE A 11 -8.05 -2.83 33.44
CA PHE A 11 -8.76 -3.35 32.28
C PHE A 11 -7.88 -3.13 31.04
N SER A 12 -7.11 -4.15 30.68
CA SER A 12 -6.58 -4.27 29.32
C SER A 12 -7.21 -5.50 28.67
N SER A 13 -8.35 -5.29 28.02
CA SER A 13 -8.92 -6.28 27.10
C SER A 13 -7.92 -6.54 25.95
N PRO A 14 -7.75 -7.80 25.48
CA PRO A 14 -6.91 -8.11 24.32
C PRO A 14 -7.50 -7.63 22.97
N GLN A 15 -8.66 -6.96 22.98
CA GLN A 15 -9.46 -6.65 21.78
C GLN A 15 -8.74 -5.74 20.76
N GLY A 16 -7.75 -4.95 21.20
CA GLY A 16 -6.95 -4.12 20.29
C GLY A 16 -6.01 -4.91 19.38
N ALA A 17 -5.54 -6.08 19.82
CA ALA A 17 -4.58 -6.88 19.06
C ALA A 17 -5.23 -7.58 17.85
N SER A 18 -6.47 -8.07 17.98
CA SER A 18 -7.15 -8.75 16.87
C SER A 18 -7.66 -7.79 15.79
N HIS A 19 -8.08 -6.58 16.17
CA HIS A 19 -8.55 -5.57 15.23
C HIS A 19 -7.39 -4.97 14.41
N TYR A 20 -6.21 -4.84 15.02
CA TYR A 20 -5.01 -4.34 14.35
C TYR A 20 -4.46 -5.32 13.31
N ASP A 21 -4.44 -6.62 13.64
CA ASP A 21 -4.01 -7.68 12.71
C ASP A 21 -4.92 -7.74 11.46
N GLU A 22 -6.23 -7.56 11.64
CA GLU A 22 -7.21 -7.51 10.54
C GLU A 22 -6.98 -6.32 9.60
N LEU A 23 -6.63 -5.14 10.13
CA LEU A 23 -6.30 -3.95 9.34
C LEU A 23 -5.01 -4.16 8.53
N SER A 24 -3.97 -4.71 9.15
CA SER A 24 -2.70 -5.01 8.48
C SER A 24 -2.88 -6.05 7.36
N MET A 25 -3.70 -7.08 7.57
CA MET A 25 -4.04 -8.05 6.52
C MET A 25 -4.79 -7.38 5.35
N LYS A 26 -5.74 -6.49 5.66
CA LYS A 26 -6.51 -5.76 4.66
C LYS A 26 -5.63 -4.84 3.81
N GLU A 27 -4.66 -4.15 4.41
CA GLU A 27 -3.73 -3.29 3.67
C GLU A 27 -2.80 -4.09 2.74
N SER A 28 -2.32 -5.24 3.20
CA SER A 28 -1.54 -6.18 2.37
C SER A 28 -2.34 -6.67 1.16
N LEU A 29 -3.61 -7.01 1.35
CA LEU A 29 -4.50 -7.42 0.26
C LEU A 29 -4.69 -6.30 -0.77
N ILE A 30 -4.97 -5.07 -0.30
CA ILE A 30 -5.15 -3.91 -1.19
C ILE A 30 -3.86 -3.60 -1.97
N PHE A 31 -2.69 -3.75 -1.35
CA PHE A 31 -1.40 -3.59 -2.03
C PHE A 31 -1.19 -4.67 -3.12
N SER A 32 -1.49 -5.92 -2.80
CA SER A 32 -1.40 -7.04 -3.74
C SER A 32 -2.34 -6.83 -4.95
N ASP A 33 -3.57 -6.38 -4.70
CA ASP A 33 -4.53 -6.06 -5.76
C ASP A 33 -4.02 -4.92 -6.66
N SER A 34 -3.48 -3.86 -6.06
CA SER A 34 -2.88 -2.73 -6.81
C SER A 34 -1.72 -3.19 -7.70
N LEU A 35 -0.88 -4.12 -7.21
CA LEU A 35 0.22 -4.69 -7.98
C LEU A 35 -0.28 -5.59 -9.13
N LYS A 36 -1.37 -6.30 -8.91
CA LYS A 36 -2.02 -7.10 -9.95
C LYS A 36 -2.59 -6.21 -11.05
N ASP A 37 -3.28 -5.14 -10.69
CA ASP A 37 -3.83 -4.17 -11.65
C ASP A 37 -2.73 -3.55 -12.51
N LEU A 38 -1.59 -3.19 -11.92
CA LEU A 38 -0.44 -2.68 -12.66
C LEU A 38 0.15 -3.73 -13.63
N LYS A 39 0.21 -5.01 -13.21
CA LYS A 39 0.67 -6.11 -14.07
C LYS A 39 -0.28 -6.35 -15.25
N ASP A 40 -1.58 -6.19 -15.04
CA ASP A 40 -2.60 -6.38 -16.06
C ASP A 40 -2.64 -5.19 -17.02
N LEU A 41 -2.51 -3.95 -16.53
CA LEU A 41 -2.33 -2.75 -17.36
C LEU A 41 -1.14 -2.89 -18.31
N ARG A 42 0.00 -3.41 -17.82
CA ARG A 42 1.16 -3.69 -18.67
C ARG A 42 0.84 -4.66 -19.81
N LYS A 43 0.08 -5.73 -19.56
CA LYS A 43 -0.31 -6.68 -20.61
C LYS A 43 -1.20 -5.99 -21.64
N GLN A 44 -2.18 -5.21 -21.18
CA GLN A 44 -3.07 -4.45 -22.06
C GLN A 44 -2.31 -3.48 -22.95
N LEU A 45 -1.29 -2.80 -22.41
CA LEU A 45 -0.42 -1.90 -23.16
C LEU A 45 0.34 -2.60 -24.28
N TYR A 46 0.88 -3.81 -24.01
CA TYR A 46 1.55 -4.60 -25.05
C TYR A 46 0.59 -5.03 -26.15
N SER A 47 -0.60 -5.53 -25.80
CA SER A 47 -1.63 -5.91 -26.78
C SER A 47 -2.11 -4.72 -27.60
N ALA A 48 -2.26 -3.55 -26.99
CA ALA A 48 -2.62 -2.33 -27.70
C ALA A 48 -1.51 -1.91 -28.67
N ALA A 49 -0.24 -1.98 -28.26
CA ALA A 49 0.89 -1.66 -29.14
C ALA A 49 0.92 -2.56 -30.38
N GLU A 50 0.76 -3.87 -30.21
CA GLU A 50 0.66 -4.84 -31.32
C GLU A 50 -0.53 -4.52 -32.24
N TYR A 51 -1.70 -4.22 -31.67
CA TYR A 51 -2.88 -3.84 -32.45
C TYR A 51 -2.66 -2.57 -33.28
N PHE A 52 -2.01 -1.55 -32.70
CA PHE A 52 -1.72 -0.30 -33.40
C PHE A 52 -0.68 -0.47 -34.50
N GLU A 53 0.32 -1.32 -34.31
CA GLU A 53 1.30 -1.66 -35.35
C GLU A 53 0.62 -2.32 -36.56
N LEU A 54 -0.20 -3.35 -36.32
CA LEU A 54 -0.95 -4.04 -37.38
C LEU A 54 -1.91 -3.08 -38.10
N SER A 55 -2.64 -2.25 -37.34
CA SER A 55 -3.60 -1.28 -37.89
C SER A 55 -2.93 -0.18 -38.72
N TYR A 56 -1.73 0.27 -38.34
CA TYR A 56 -1.00 1.30 -39.08
C TYR A 56 -0.53 0.83 -40.46
N ASN A 57 -0.13 -0.44 -40.56
CA ASN A 57 0.33 -1.02 -41.82
C ASN A 57 -0.82 -1.40 -42.77
N GLY A 58 -2.01 -1.69 -42.23
CA GLY A 58 -3.17 -2.18 -43.01
C GLY A 58 -4.19 -1.12 -43.45
N GLN A 59 -4.00 0.17 -43.14
CA GLN A 59 -5.01 1.21 -43.37
C GLN A 59 -4.47 2.42 -44.16
N ASP A 60 -5.29 2.96 -45.07
CA ASP A 60 -5.02 4.23 -45.77
C ASP A 60 -5.16 5.45 -44.83
N HIS A 61 -5.90 5.29 -43.71
CA HIS A 61 -6.21 6.35 -42.74
C HIS A 61 -5.19 6.45 -41.59
N LYS A 62 -3.89 6.45 -41.93
CA LYS A 62 -2.77 6.43 -40.96
C LYS A 62 -2.84 7.52 -39.88
N GLN A 63 -3.29 8.72 -40.25
CA GLN A 63 -3.46 9.85 -39.33
C GLN A 63 -4.45 9.53 -38.19
N ILE A 64 -5.55 8.83 -38.47
CA ILE A 64 -6.55 8.46 -37.45
C ILE A 64 -5.94 7.45 -36.47
N VAL A 65 -5.18 6.48 -36.98
CA VAL A 65 -4.46 5.48 -36.16
C VAL A 65 -3.47 6.17 -35.22
N VAL A 66 -2.68 7.11 -35.74
CA VAL A 66 -1.69 7.88 -34.95
C VAL A 66 -2.36 8.73 -33.87
N ASN A 67 -3.46 9.43 -34.18
CA ASN A 67 -4.17 10.25 -33.20
C ASN A 67 -4.77 9.39 -32.08
N THR A 68 -5.38 8.26 -32.44
CA THR A 68 -5.91 7.29 -31.47
C THR A 68 -4.82 6.72 -30.58
N LEU A 69 -3.67 6.37 -31.15
CA LEU A 69 -2.51 5.89 -30.42
C LEU A 69 -2.00 6.93 -29.42
N ARG A 70 -1.91 8.21 -29.83
CA ARG A 70 -1.47 9.30 -28.96
C ARG A 70 -2.39 9.49 -27.76
N ASP A 71 -3.70 9.45 -27.97
CA ASP A 71 -4.71 9.54 -26.91
C ASP A 71 -4.59 8.34 -25.95
N TYR A 72 -4.40 7.14 -26.49
CA TYR A 72 -4.24 5.93 -25.71
C TYR A 72 -2.99 5.97 -24.83
N ILE A 73 -1.83 6.31 -25.40
CA ILE A 73 -0.57 6.44 -24.66
C ILE A 73 -0.70 7.48 -23.55
N THR A 74 -1.31 8.63 -23.84
CA THR A 74 -1.51 9.70 -22.84
C THR A 74 -2.33 9.19 -21.65
N LYS A 75 -3.46 8.54 -21.91
CA LYS A 75 -4.34 7.99 -20.85
C LYS A 75 -3.64 6.88 -20.07
N ALA A 76 -2.96 5.96 -20.74
CA ALA A 76 -2.26 4.87 -20.08
C ALA A 76 -1.11 5.37 -19.19
N PHE A 77 -0.38 6.40 -19.64
CA PHE A 77 0.67 7.03 -18.85
C PHE A 77 0.10 7.68 -17.59
N ILE A 78 -0.96 8.49 -17.72
CA ILE A 78 -1.63 9.12 -16.58
C ILE A 78 -2.12 8.06 -15.58
N ASN A 79 -2.79 7.01 -16.05
CA ASN A 79 -3.28 5.94 -15.19
C ASN A 79 -2.15 5.21 -14.46
N THR A 80 -1.01 5.00 -15.14
CA THR A 80 0.16 4.37 -14.51
C THR A 80 0.74 5.24 -13.41
N VAL A 81 0.91 6.55 -13.67
CA VAL A 81 1.44 7.50 -12.67
C VAL A 81 0.50 7.63 -11.47
N ASP A 82 -0.81 7.70 -11.70
CA ASP A 82 -1.83 7.73 -10.63
C ASP A 82 -1.77 6.49 -9.73
N HIS A 83 -1.74 5.29 -10.34
CA HIS A 83 -1.64 4.04 -9.59
C HIS A 83 -0.34 3.94 -8.78
N LEU A 84 0.80 4.33 -9.37
CA LEU A 84 2.08 4.36 -8.65
C LEU A 84 2.04 5.34 -7.48
N GLY A 85 1.46 6.54 -7.66
CA GLY A 85 1.30 7.51 -6.58
C GLY A 85 0.47 6.96 -5.41
N SER A 86 -0.65 6.30 -5.71
CA SER A 86 -1.49 5.64 -4.69
C SER A 86 -0.74 4.53 -3.96
N MET A 87 0.05 3.71 -4.69
CA MET A 87 0.87 2.66 -4.10
C MET A 87 1.96 3.23 -3.18
N THR A 88 2.66 4.29 -3.60
CA THR A 88 3.68 4.95 -2.77
C THR A 88 3.09 5.48 -1.48
N TYR A 89 1.92 6.12 -1.54
CA TYR A 89 1.21 6.59 -0.35
C TYR A 89 0.87 5.43 0.62
N LYS A 90 0.31 4.34 0.10
CA LYS A 90 -0.03 3.15 0.91
C LYS A 90 1.20 2.52 1.57
N VAL A 91 2.29 2.37 0.84
CA VAL A 91 3.55 1.80 1.37
C VAL A 91 4.15 2.71 2.45
N ASN A 92 4.12 4.03 2.25
CA ASN A 92 4.62 4.97 3.25
C ASN A 92 3.79 4.91 4.54
N SER A 93 2.46 4.85 4.44
CA SER A 93 1.57 4.71 5.60
C SER A 93 1.86 3.43 6.39
N LEU A 94 2.01 2.30 5.70
CA LEU A 94 2.37 1.02 6.33
C LEU A 94 3.73 1.09 7.06
N LEU A 95 4.70 1.79 6.47
CA LEU A 95 6.03 1.96 7.05
C LEU A 95 6.01 2.87 8.29
N ASP A 96 5.27 3.98 8.23
CA ASP A 96 5.08 4.91 9.35
C ASP A 96 4.46 4.19 10.56
N ASP A 97 3.44 3.36 10.32
CA ASP A 97 2.80 2.55 11.36
C ASP A 97 3.78 1.57 12.01
N LYS A 98 4.60 0.88 11.21
CA LYS A 98 5.60 -0.07 11.73
C LYS A 98 6.74 0.60 12.49
N ILE A 99 7.15 1.80 12.08
CA ILE A 99 8.11 2.63 12.82
C ILE A 99 7.53 3.11 14.16
N GLY A 100 6.25 3.49 14.17
CA GLY A 100 5.54 3.83 15.40
C GLY A 100 5.49 2.64 16.36
N GLU A 101 5.19 1.44 15.86
CA GLU A 101 5.18 0.19 16.63
C GLU A 101 6.57 -0.12 17.22
N ALA A 102 7.62 -0.08 16.39
CA ALA A 102 8.99 -0.33 16.83
C ALA A 102 9.43 0.66 17.92
N SER A 103 9.09 1.94 17.77
CA SER A 103 9.40 2.99 18.76
C SER A 103 8.67 2.74 20.09
N ALA A 104 7.41 2.30 20.04
CA ALA A 104 6.64 1.97 21.24
C ALA A 104 7.23 0.75 21.98
N ILE A 105 7.71 -0.26 21.25
CA ILE A 105 8.37 -1.43 21.81
C ILE A 105 9.71 -1.03 22.45
N ASP A 106 10.50 -0.20 21.77
CA ASP A 106 11.80 0.27 22.26
C ASP A 106 11.68 1.09 23.55
N LEU A 107 10.66 1.95 23.63
CA LEU A 107 10.35 2.72 24.84
C LEU A 107 9.96 1.82 26.01
N ARG A 108 9.16 0.78 25.77
CA ARG A 108 8.81 -0.22 26.80
C ARG A 108 10.01 -1.02 27.27
N PHE A 109 10.91 -1.39 26.35
CA PHE A 109 12.14 -2.09 26.67
C PHE A 109 13.06 -1.21 27.53
N SER A 110 13.29 0.03 27.12
CA SER A 110 14.12 1.01 27.84
C SER A 110 13.64 1.23 29.29
N CYS A 111 12.33 1.43 29.48
CA CYS A 111 11.72 1.56 30.82
C CYS A 111 11.92 0.30 31.69
N SER A 112 11.87 -0.88 31.08
CA SER A 112 12.07 -2.16 31.79
C SER A 112 13.54 -2.40 32.18
N THR A 113 14.49 -1.93 31.37
CA THR A 113 15.93 -2.01 31.70
C THR A 113 16.37 -0.99 32.75
N GLU A 114 15.67 0.15 32.87
CA GLU A 114 15.97 1.16 33.89
C GLU A 114 15.61 0.68 35.30
N THR A 115 14.64 -0.22 35.43
CA THR A 115 14.21 -0.80 36.72
C THR A 115 15.00 -2.04 37.16
N THR A 116 15.91 -2.56 36.31
CA THR A 116 16.78 -3.72 36.62
C THR A 116 18.23 -3.35 36.95
N ASN A 117 18.61 -2.07 36.84
CA ASN A 117 19.88 -1.56 37.37
C ASN A 117 19.72 -1.15 38.85
N VAL A 118 19.72 -2.14 39.75
CA VAL A 118 19.89 -1.96 41.20
C VAL A 118 20.88 -2.99 41.73
#